data_AF-A0A4P7PHF7-F1
#
_entry.id   AF-A0A4P7PHF7-F1
#
_cell.length_a   1.000
_cell.length_b   1.000
_cell.length_c   1.000
_cell.angle_alpha   90.00
_cell.angle_beta   90.00
_cell.angle_gamma   90.00
#
_symmetry.space_group_name_H-M   'P 1'
#
loop_
_entity.id
_entity.type
_entity.pdbx_description
1 polymer ?
#
loop_
_entity_poly.entity_id
_entity_poly.type
_entity_poly.pdbx_seq_one_letter_code
_entity_poly.pdbx_strand_id
1 'polypeptide(L)'
;MANEVFANSMEISCKAADGKSIAAFPDVCFTPPQAPPTPLGVPIPYPNTGMAKDTINGSRTVKISGKEVMLKNKSYFKTSTGDEAGNAPKKGIVTSKIKGKVYFTAWSMDVKFEGENVVRNMDLTTHNHASQPGNSPTWPYLDTVAAANSSHPCHNVVKGLKDNDCQRHVDANTYSTGAVNRAGASAALCGDPKCKKAVECVLTPYAPSNCCDGKTPHHVVPKSQFKERGKGGQALLLDAQGANKYDPDKAPCICEDGHSHSTGTHGDIHEETNLLTVNHPAVAPHVTGKTIDPNARWSVAEAEAVGAQAAQKGGSKCDKACTQSQVRAGHQQMNIGPTDQIRPSTAGRVPEPSDTTTL
;
A
#
# COMPACT_ATOMS: atom_id res chain seq x y z
N MET A 1 -18.69 8.16 -2.71
CA MET A 1 -17.81 8.34 -1.54
C MET A 1 -16.82 7.18 -1.54
N ALA A 2 -15.61 7.36 -1.00
CA ALA A 2 -14.81 6.22 -0.59
C ALA A 2 -15.63 5.40 0.42
N ASN A 3 -15.84 4.13 0.16
CA ASN A 3 -16.46 3.22 1.11
C ASN A 3 -15.33 2.52 1.83
N GLU A 4 -15.25 2.75 3.13
CA GLU A 4 -14.12 2.46 3.98
C GLU A 4 -13.93 0.96 4.29
N VAL A 5 -14.25 0.09 3.34
CA VAL A 5 -14.23 -1.36 3.45
C VAL A 5 -13.21 -1.93 2.47
N PHE A 6 -12.21 -2.62 3.03
CA PHE A 6 -11.02 -3.07 2.30
C PHE A 6 -10.87 -4.59 2.33
N ALA A 7 -10.29 -5.15 1.27
CA ALA A 7 -9.86 -6.54 1.19
C ALA A 7 -8.41 -6.57 0.68
N ASN A 8 -7.53 -7.27 1.41
CA ASN A 8 -6.07 -7.25 1.18
C ASN A 8 -5.54 -5.81 0.93
N SER A 9 -5.92 -4.88 1.81
CA SER A 9 -5.51 -3.46 1.79
C SER A 9 -5.96 -2.63 0.58
N MET A 10 -6.88 -3.16 -0.24
CA MET A 10 -7.43 -2.49 -1.41
C MET A 10 -8.95 -2.32 -1.24
N GLU A 11 -9.49 -1.13 -1.55
CA GLU A 11 -10.92 -0.84 -1.34
C GLU A 11 -11.77 -1.80 -2.16
N ILE A 12 -12.80 -2.37 -1.53
CA ILE A 12 -13.75 -3.24 -2.22
C ILE A 12 -14.66 -2.38 -3.09
N SER A 13 -14.71 -2.67 -4.39
CA SER A 13 -15.61 -1.98 -5.31
C SER A 13 -17.06 -2.30 -4.97
N CYS A 14 -17.85 -1.26 -4.72
CA CYS A 14 -19.29 -1.36 -4.55
C CYS A 14 -19.99 -0.20 -5.25
N LYS A 15 -21.31 -0.28 -5.39
CA LYS A 15 -22.08 0.73 -6.12
C LYS A 15 -22.07 2.13 -5.49
N ALA A 16 -21.73 2.25 -4.20
CA ALA A 16 -21.58 3.55 -3.56
C ALA A 16 -20.17 4.17 -3.74
N ALA A 17 -19.22 3.38 -4.27
CA ALA A 17 -17.82 3.79 -4.46
C ALA A 17 -17.68 4.89 -5.50
N ASP A 18 -16.62 5.69 -5.34
CA ASP A 18 -16.19 6.67 -6.34
C ASP A 18 -15.17 6.08 -7.34
N GLY A 19 -14.82 4.80 -7.21
CA GLY A 19 -13.86 4.14 -8.07
C GLY A 19 -14.27 4.07 -9.54
N LYS A 20 -13.27 4.04 -10.40
CA LYS A 20 -13.40 4.16 -11.85
C LYS A 20 -12.26 3.47 -12.57
N SER A 21 -12.58 2.78 -13.66
CA SER A 21 -11.60 2.43 -14.69
C SER A 21 -11.58 3.60 -15.66
N ILE A 22 -10.49 4.38 -15.68
CA ILE A 22 -10.41 5.65 -16.40
C ILE A 22 -9.57 5.48 -17.66
N ALA A 23 -10.08 5.97 -18.79
CA ALA A 23 -9.35 6.04 -20.04
C ALA A 23 -8.70 4.71 -20.46
N ALA A 24 -9.42 3.59 -20.29
CA ALA A 24 -9.04 2.30 -20.83
C ALA A 24 -8.83 2.42 -22.34
N PHE A 25 -7.59 2.21 -22.77
CA PHE A 25 -7.12 2.53 -24.12
C PHE A 25 -6.08 1.50 -24.60
N PRO A 26 -6.02 1.18 -25.91
CA PRO A 26 -6.93 1.60 -26.96
C PRO A 26 -8.22 0.77 -27.02
N ASP A 27 -9.38 1.42 -27.09
CA ASP A 27 -10.63 0.79 -27.52
C ASP A 27 -10.89 1.13 -29.00
N VAL A 28 -10.53 0.23 -29.91
CA VAL A 28 -10.64 0.51 -31.35
C VAL A 28 -12.08 0.35 -31.80
N CYS A 29 -12.69 1.47 -32.23
CA CYS A 29 -14.05 1.52 -32.76
C CYS A 29 -14.07 2.16 -34.15
N PHE A 30 -14.99 1.71 -34.98
CA PHE A 30 -15.19 2.25 -36.32
C PHE A 30 -16.00 3.55 -36.28
N THR A 31 -15.42 4.61 -36.81
CA THR A 31 -15.99 5.96 -36.86
C THR A 31 -16.54 6.24 -38.25
N PRO A 32 -17.75 6.80 -38.39
CA PRO A 32 -18.28 7.17 -39.70
C PRO A 32 -17.35 8.17 -40.42
N PRO A 33 -16.99 7.93 -41.70
CA PRO A 33 -16.14 8.86 -42.45
C PRO A 33 -16.91 10.14 -42.77
N GLN A 34 -16.21 11.28 -42.84
CA GLN A 34 -16.78 12.57 -43.27
C GLN A 34 -16.83 12.72 -44.81
N ALA A 35 -16.06 11.90 -45.55
CA ALA A 35 -15.99 11.86 -47.02
C ALA A 35 -16.55 10.51 -47.53
N PRO A 36 -16.70 10.26 -48.87
CA PRO A 36 -17.68 9.31 -49.40
C PRO A 36 -17.62 7.92 -48.75
N PRO A 37 -18.77 7.27 -48.56
CA PRO A 37 -18.96 6.24 -47.54
C PRO A 37 -18.04 5.03 -47.75
N THR A 38 -17.10 4.84 -46.82
CA THR A 38 -16.50 3.51 -46.61
C THR A 38 -17.53 2.66 -45.85
N PRO A 39 -17.87 1.44 -46.31
CA PRO A 39 -18.99 0.67 -45.76
C PRO A 39 -18.88 0.33 -44.27
N LEU A 40 -17.65 0.27 -43.73
CA LEU A 40 -17.37 -0.18 -42.36
C LEU A 40 -16.95 0.95 -41.41
N GLY A 41 -16.62 2.15 -41.89
CA GLY A 41 -16.04 3.23 -41.08
C GLY A 41 -14.50 3.20 -41.00
N VAL A 42 -13.92 4.21 -40.35
CA VAL A 42 -12.47 4.32 -40.09
C VAL A 42 -12.18 3.83 -38.66
N PRO A 43 -11.27 2.85 -38.46
CA PRO A 43 -10.93 2.39 -37.11
C PRO A 43 -10.12 3.47 -36.36
N ILE A 44 -10.65 3.95 -35.24
CA ILE A 44 -10.04 4.97 -34.39
C ILE A 44 -9.99 4.44 -32.94
N PRO A 45 -8.86 4.56 -32.24
CA PRO A 45 -8.77 4.17 -30.84
C PRO A 45 -9.40 5.25 -29.93
N TYR A 46 -10.29 4.83 -29.04
CA TYR A 46 -10.98 5.69 -28.07
C TYR A 46 -10.55 5.38 -26.62
N PRO A 47 -10.51 6.39 -25.73
CA PRO A 47 -10.33 6.18 -24.30
C PRO A 47 -11.69 5.94 -23.63
N ASN A 48 -11.81 4.84 -22.89
CA ASN A 48 -13.07 4.45 -22.27
C ASN A 48 -13.06 4.56 -20.75
N THR A 49 -14.17 5.00 -20.16
CA THR A 49 -14.31 5.12 -18.70
C THR A 49 -15.52 4.33 -18.20
N GLY A 50 -15.35 3.60 -17.11
CA GLY A 50 -16.41 2.88 -16.40
C GLY A 50 -16.40 3.26 -14.92
N MET A 51 -17.57 3.37 -14.30
CA MET A 51 -17.71 3.88 -12.93
C MET A 51 -18.38 2.87 -12.01
N ALA A 52 -17.92 2.79 -10.76
CA ALA A 52 -18.49 1.91 -9.75
C ALA A 52 -19.96 2.20 -9.44
N LYS A 53 -20.38 3.48 -9.52
CA LYS A 53 -21.79 3.86 -9.39
C LYS A 53 -22.74 3.16 -10.37
N ASP A 54 -22.21 2.67 -11.49
CA ASP A 54 -22.95 1.96 -12.54
C ASP A 54 -22.98 0.44 -12.32
N THR A 55 -22.50 -0.05 -11.16
CA THR A 55 -22.59 -1.46 -10.76
C THR A 55 -24.03 -1.97 -10.87
N ILE A 56 -24.15 -3.17 -11.42
CA ILE A 56 -25.38 -3.97 -11.43
C ILE A 56 -25.05 -5.44 -11.18
N ASN A 57 -26.02 -6.20 -10.69
CA ASN A 57 -25.88 -7.61 -10.32
C ASN A 57 -24.81 -7.83 -9.25
N GLY A 58 -24.68 -6.88 -8.31
CA GLY A 58 -23.87 -7.01 -7.11
C GLY A 58 -24.43 -8.02 -6.12
N SER A 59 -23.80 -8.07 -4.95
CA SER A 59 -24.30 -8.83 -3.80
C SER A 59 -25.69 -8.39 -3.37
N ARG A 60 -26.47 -9.33 -2.84
CA ARG A 60 -27.83 -9.14 -2.33
C ARG A 60 -27.86 -8.99 -0.81
N THR A 61 -27.07 -9.81 -0.10
CA THR A 61 -27.05 -9.89 1.37
C THR A 61 -25.98 -8.99 1.97
N VAL A 62 -24.77 -9.00 1.41
CA VAL A 62 -23.67 -8.13 1.86
C VAL A 62 -23.82 -6.77 1.20
N LYS A 63 -23.79 -5.70 1.99
CA LYS A 63 -23.90 -4.32 1.47
C LYS A 63 -22.81 -3.46 2.05
N ILE A 64 -22.21 -2.61 1.23
CA ILE A 64 -21.29 -1.57 1.63
C ILE A 64 -21.99 -0.23 1.39
N SER A 65 -22.03 0.63 2.41
CA SER A 65 -22.79 1.91 2.37
C SER A 65 -24.25 1.72 1.95
N GLY A 66 -24.87 0.61 2.35
CA GLY A 66 -26.25 0.24 2.01
C GLY A 66 -26.47 -0.16 0.54
N LYS A 67 -25.41 -0.31 -0.26
CA LYS A 67 -25.47 -0.67 -1.68
C LYS A 67 -24.77 -1.99 -1.98
N GLU A 68 -25.09 -2.54 -3.14
CA GLU A 68 -24.56 -3.83 -3.63
C GLU A 68 -23.04 -3.76 -3.88
N VAL A 69 -22.35 -4.85 -3.56
CA VAL A 69 -20.89 -5.02 -3.72
C VAL A 69 -20.60 -5.77 -5.02
N MET A 70 -19.51 -5.45 -5.70
CA MET A 70 -19.10 -6.15 -6.92
C MET A 70 -18.55 -7.55 -6.61
N LEU A 71 -19.12 -8.54 -7.29
CA LEU A 71 -18.75 -9.96 -7.19
C LEU A 71 -18.13 -10.45 -8.51
N LYS A 72 -17.07 -11.24 -8.39
CA LYS A 72 -16.41 -11.93 -9.49
C LYS A 72 -17.42 -12.60 -10.43
N ASN A 73 -17.23 -12.42 -11.74
CA ASN A 73 -17.99 -13.06 -12.83
C ASN A 73 -19.51 -12.86 -12.82
N LYS A 74 -20.06 -12.08 -11.89
CA LYS A 74 -21.50 -11.89 -11.71
C LYS A 74 -21.88 -10.42 -11.91
N SER A 75 -21.10 -9.52 -11.31
CA SER A 75 -21.35 -8.08 -11.34
C SER A 75 -20.54 -7.39 -12.42
N TYR A 76 -21.04 -6.25 -12.91
CA TYR A 76 -20.39 -5.45 -13.94
C TYR A 76 -20.83 -3.99 -13.84
N PHE A 77 -20.07 -3.07 -14.44
CA PHE A 77 -20.56 -1.71 -14.66
C PHE A 77 -21.42 -1.68 -15.91
N LYS A 78 -22.58 -1.06 -15.81
CA LYS A 78 -23.62 -1.07 -16.84
C LYS A 78 -23.14 -0.49 -18.17
N THR A 79 -22.29 0.54 -18.12
CA THR A 79 -21.89 1.31 -19.30
C THR A 79 -20.42 1.73 -19.20
N SER A 80 -19.74 1.64 -20.34
CA SER A 80 -18.47 2.31 -20.66
C SER A 80 -18.77 3.60 -21.44
N THR A 81 -17.98 4.66 -21.31
CA THR A 81 -18.20 5.93 -22.04
C THR A 81 -16.88 6.51 -22.56
N GLY A 82 -16.91 7.23 -23.68
CA GLY A 82 -15.74 7.86 -24.31
C GLY A 82 -15.51 7.44 -25.77
N ASP A 83 -16.26 6.46 -26.25
CA ASP A 83 -16.22 5.85 -27.58
C ASP A 83 -17.44 6.19 -28.45
N GLU A 84 -18.29 7.15 -28.03
CA GLU A 84 -19.57 7.45 -28.69
C GLU A 84 -19.42 7.87 -30.16
N ALA A 85 -18.26 8.42 -30.54
CA ALA A 85 -17.96 8.77 -31.92
C ALA A 85 -17.71 7.55 -32.82
N GLY A 86 -17.33 6.40 -32.24
CA GLY A 86 -17.12 5.12 -32.92
C GLY A 86 -18.41 4.40 -33.31
N ASN A 87 -19.43 5.13 -33.78
CA ASN A 87 -20.78 4.62 -34.05
C ASN A 87 -21.05 4.25 -35.52
N ALA A 88 -20.02 3.83 -36.27
CA ALA A 88 -20.26 3.18 -37.57
C ALA A 88 -20.98 1.83 -37.37
N PRO A 89 -21.56 1.20 -38.41
CA PRO A 89 -22.33 -0.04 -38.26
C PRO A 89 -21.61 -1.16 -37.50
N LYS A 90 -20.29 -1.30 -37.69
CA LYS A 90 -19.46 -2.31 -37.02
C LYS A 90 -19.13 -1.97 -35.55
N LYS A 91 -19.12 -0.70 -35.14
CA LYS A 91 -18.77 -0.23 -33.77
C LYS A 91 -17.39 -0.72 -33.30
N GLY A 92 -17.27 -1.34 -32.14
CA GLY A 92 -16.03 -1.95 -31.66
C GLY A 92 -15.53 -3.05 -32.59
N ILE A 93 -14.22 -3.10 -32.80
CA ILE A 93 -13.57 -4.08 -33.69
C ILE A 93 -13.81 -5.53 -33.27
N VAL A 94 -13.79 -5.81 -31.97
CA VAL A 94 -13.97 -7.14 -31.37
C VAL A 94 -15.46 -7.42 -31.13
N THR A 95 -16.11 -6.59 -30.32
CA THR A 95 -17.44 -6.93 -29.77
C THR A 95 -18.60 -6.31 -30.54
N SER A 96 -18.32 -5.45 -31.52
CA SER A 96 -19.33 -4.65 -32.21
C SER A 96 -20.24 -3.83 -31.28
N LYS A 97 -19.68 -3.40 -30.15
CA LYS A 97 -20.35 -2.50 -29.20
C LYS A 97 -19.53 -1.27 -28.93
N ILE A 98 -20.27 -0.18 -28.76
CA ILE A 98 -19.85 1.00 -28.02
C ILE A 98 -20.76 1.12 -26.80
N LYS A 99 -20.31 1.82 -25.77
CA LYS A 99 -21.02 1.96 -24.50
C LYS A 99 -21.47 0.66 -23.82
N GLY A 100 -20.74 -0.43 -24.07
CA GLY A 100 -21.05 -1.75 -23.54
C GLY A 100 -20.73 -1.90 -22.05
N LYS A 101 -20.85 -3.12 -21.54
CA LYS A 101 -20.57 -3.43 -20.13
C LYS A 101 -19.07 -3.41 -19.84
N VAL A 102 -18.70 -3.13 -18.59
CA VAL A 102 -17.32 -3.28 -18.09
C VAL A 102 -17.29 -4.43 -17.10
N TYR A 103 -16.46 -5.44 -17.38
CA TYR A 103 -16.25 -6.59 -16.51
C TYR A 103 -14.87 -6.55 -15.87
N PHE A 104 -14.78 -7.07 -14.65
CA PHE A 104 -13.50 -7.31 -13.98
C PHE A 104 -12.91 -8.67 -14.39
N THR A 105 -11.61 -8.68 -14.58
CA THR A 105 -10.79 -9.85 -14.92
C THR A 105 -9.79 -10.19 -13.82
N ALA A 106 -9.78 -9.45 -12.72
CA ALA A 106 -9.07 -9.77 -11.47
C ALA A 106 -9.96 -9.47 -10.25
N TRP A 107 -9.61 -10.07 -9.10
CA TRP A 107 -10.37 -10.01 -7.84
C TRP A 107 -9.47 -10.43 -6.67
N SER A 108 -9.95 -10.27 -5.43
CA SER A 108 -9.31 -10.81 -4.22
C SER A 108 -9.10 -12.32 -4.31
N MET A 109 -7.98 -12.83 -3.81
CA MET A 109 -7.67 -14.27 -3.85
C MET A 109 -8.39 -15.09 -2.76
N ASP A 110 -8.72 -14.45 -1.65
CA ASP A 110 -9.16 -15.10 -0.40
C ASP A 110 -10.43 -14.47 0.20
N VAL A 111 -10.71 -13.18 -0.04
CA VAL A 111 -11.92 -12.53 0.46
C VAL A 111 -13.09 -12.77 -0.49
N LYS A 112 -14.16 -13.38 0.05
CA LYS A 112 -15.37 -13.73 -0.70
C LYS A 112 -16.63 -13.25 0.00
N PHE A 113 -17.56 -12.69 -0.76
CA PHE A 113 -18.92 -12.40 -0.33
C PHE A 113 -19.90 -13.26 -1.13
N GLU A 114 -20.87 -13.87 -0.46
CA GLU A 114 -21.83 -14.79 -1.09
C GLU A 114 -21.17 -15.96 -1.85
N GLY A 115 -19.99 -16.40 -1.40
CA GLY A 115 -19.22 -17.45 -2.05
C GLY A 115 -18.36 -16.99 -3.24
N GLU A 116 -18.48 -15.72 -3.66
CA GLU A 116 -17.75 -15.15 -4.79
C GLU A 116 -16.67 -14.17 -4.35
N ASN A 117 -15.52 -14.18 -5.03
CA ASN A 117 -14.43 -13.27 -4.74
C ASN A 117 -14.84 -11.80 -4.94
N VAL A 118 -14.42 -10.94 -4.02
CA VAL A 118 -14.69 -9.50 -4.10
C VAL A 118 -13.72 -8.81 -5.05
N VAL A 119 -14.21 -7.82 -5.77
CA VAL A 119 -13.43 -6.95 -6.64
C VAL A 119 -12.93 -5.74 -5.88
N ARG A 120 -11.72 -5.26 -6.18
CA ARG A 120 -11.01 -4.25 -5.39
C ARG A 120 -10.28 -3.22 -6.24
N ASN A 121 -9.81 -2.15 -5.61
CA ASN A 121 -8.83 -1.23 -6.18
C ASN A 121 -7.67 -2.00 -6.85
N MET A 122 -7.18 -1.52 -7.98
CA MET A 122 -6.17 -2.11 -8.86
C MET A 122 -6.54 -3.42 -9.56
N ASP A 123 -7.72 -4.00 -9.30
CA ASP A 123 -8.17 -5.15 -10.08
C ASP A 123 -8.46 -4.74 -11.54
N LEU A 124 -8.12 -5.64 -12.46
CA LEU A 124 -8.19 -5.36 -13.88
C LEU A 124 -9.63 -5.44 -14.40
N THR A 125 -9.91 -4.62 -15.40
CA THR A 125 -11.19 -4.52 -16.11
C THR A 125 -10.99 -4.60 -17.61
N THR A 126 -12.04 -4.93 -18.35
CA THR A 126 -12.10 -4.81 -19.81
C THR A 126 -13.44 -4.17 -20.19
N HIS A 127 -13.44 -3.36 -21.25
CA HIS A 127 -14.57 -2.51 -21.62
C HIS A 127 -15.34 -3.03 -22.83
N ASN A 128 -16.56 -2.51 -23.00
CA ASN A 128 -17.41 -2.72 -24.18
C ASN A 128 -17.76 -4.17 -24.48
N HIS A 129 -18.16 -4.91 -23.46
CA HIS A 129 -18.51 -6.33 -23.62
C HIS A 129 -19.85 -6.55 -24.34
N ALA A 130 -19.81 -7.46 -25.31
CA ALA A 130 -20.95 -8.24 -25.84
C ALA A 130 -20.70 -9.76 -25.74
N SER A 131 -19.43 -10.12 -25.69
CA SER A 131 -18.83 -11.45 -25.55
C SER A 131 -17.52 -11.29 -24.77
N GLN A 132 -16.90 -12.41 -24.37
CA GLN A 132 -15.51 -12.41 -23.90
C GLN A 132 -14.58 -12.77 -25.07
N PRO A 133 -13.45 -12.08 -25.27
CA PRO A 133 -12.96 -10.92 -24.54
C PRO A 133 -13.72 -9.62 -24.87
N GLY A 134 -13.52 -8.58 -24.05
CA GLY A 134 -14.02 -7.22 -24.31
C GLY A 134 -13.33 -6.53 -25.50
N ASN A 135 -13.77 -5.32 -25.85
CA ASN A 135 -13.23 -4.57 -26.99
C ASN A 135 -11.94 -3.81 -26.67
N SER A 136 -11.69 -3.54 -25.38
CA SER A 136 -10.44 -2.97 -24.89
C SER A 136 -9.50 -4.04 -24.31
N PRO A 137 -8.19 -3.77 -24.25
CA PRO A 137 -7.26 -4.49 -23.38
C PRO A 137 -7.65 -4.42 -21.90
N THR A 138 -6.97 -5.23 -21.08
CA THR A 138 -7.12 -5.16 -19.62
C THR A 138 -6.61 -3.82 -19.08
N TRP A 139 -7.37 -3.22 -18.17
CA TRP A 139 -7.10 -1.90 -17.62
C TRP A 139 -7.37 -1.84 -16.11
N PRO A 140 -6.52 -1.20 -15.30
CA PRO A 140 -6.74 -1.15 -13.85
C PRO A 140 -7.97 -0.31 -13.48
N TYR A 141 -8.76 -0.84 -12.55
CA TYR A 141 -9.76 -0.08 -11.81
C TYR A 141 -9.08 0.69 -10.67
N LEU A 142 -9.39 1.97 -10.53
CA LEU A 142 -8.82 2.83 -9.49
C LEU A 142 -9.91 3.24 -8.51
N ASP A 143 -9.65 3.01 -7.22
CA ASP A 143 -10.49 3.39 -6.09
C ASP A 143 -9.60 3.83 -4.91
N THR A 144 -10.21 4.21 -3.78
CA THR A 144 -9.46 4.74 -2.65
C THR A 144 -8.55 3.67 -2.03
N VAL A 145 -7.38 4.07 -1.57
CA VAL A 145 -6.49 3.22 -0.76
C VAL A 145 -6.85 3.37 0.72
N ALA A 146 -6.70 2.31 1.52
CA ALA A 146 -7.10 2.27 2.94
C ALA A 146 -6.65 3.47 3.76
N ALA A 147 -5.45 3.98 3.46
CA ALA A 147 -4.86 5.09 4.15
C ALA A 147 -5.52 6.46 3.91
N ALA A 148 -6.44 6.60 2.94
CA ALA A 148 -7.13 7.88 2.68
C ALA A 148 -8.39 8.09 3.55
N ASN A 149 -8.87 7.06 4.26
CA ASN A 149 -9.99 7.15 5.19
C ASN A 149 -9.63 8.05 6.40
N SER A 150 -10.55 8.92 6.84
CA SER A 150 -10.41 9.78 8.04
C SER A 150 -10.16 9.03 9.35
N SER A 151 -10.68 7.81 9.51
CA SER A 151 -10.47 6.94 10.66
C SER A 151 -9.21 6.07 10.54
N HIS A 152 -8.56 6.04 9.38
CA HIS A 152 -7.30 5.32 9.23
C HIS A 152 -6.19 6.10 9.93
N PRO A 153 -5.30 5.46 10.70
CA PRO A 153 -4.28 6.18 11.46
C PRO A 153 -3.35 7.04 10.58
N CYS A 154 -3.11 6.62 9.34
CA CYS A 154 -2.36 7.38 8.34
C CYS A 154 -3.15 8.44 7.54
N HIS A 155 -4.39 8.78 7.93
CA HIS A 155 -5.21 9.74 7.20
C HIS A 155 -4.47 11.05 6.91
N ASN A 156 -3.84 11.63 7.93
CA ASN A 156 -3.19 12.93 7.82
C ASN A 156 -1.99 12.91 6.86
N VAL A 157 -1.29 11.77 6.76
CA VAL A 157 -0.20 11.59 5.79
C VAL A 157 -0.78 11.58 4.38
N VAL A 158 -1.83 10.80 4.13
CA VAL A 158 -2.46 10.73 2.79
C VAL A 158 -3.12 12.04 2.41
N LYS A 159 -3.80 12.70 3.35
CA LYS A 159 -4.37 14.03 3.17
C LYS A 159 -3.27 15.03 2.82
N GLY A 160 -2.15 15.03 3.53
CA GLY A 160 -0.99 15.87 3.24
C GLY A 160 -0.44 15.65 1.82
N LEU A 161 -0.33 14.40 1.38
CA LEU A 161 0.12 14.08 0.01
C LEU A 161 -0.87 14.56 -1.05
N LYS A 162 -2.17 14.42 -0.78
CA LYS A 162 -3.25 14.81 -1.70
C LYS A 162 -3.42 16.33 -1.80
N ASP A 163 -3.52 17.01 -0.66
CA ASP A 163 -3.77 18.46 -0.60
C ASP A 163 -2.62 19.27 -1.21
N ASN A 164 -1.42 18.71 -1.20
CA ASN A 164 -0.23 19.31 -1.80
C ASN A 164 0.08 18.77 -3.20
N ASP A 165 -0.83 17.98 -3.79
CA ASP A 165 -0.71 17.40 -5.13
C ASP A 165 0.65 16.72 -5.36
N CYS A 166 1.09 15.91 -4.40
CA CYS A 166 2.42 15.28 -4.45
C CYS A 166 2.49 14.16 -5.48
N GLN A 167 1.34 13.58 -5.86
CA GLN A 167 1.25 12.55 -6.89
C GLN A 167 1.76 13.06 -8.24
N ARG A 168 1.61 14.36 -8.56
CA ARG A 168 2.13 14.95 -9.81
C ARG A 168 3.63 14.72 -9.99
N HIS A 169 4.41 14.66 -8.91
CA HIS A 169 5.86 14.40 -8.97
C HIS A 169 6.16 12.95 -9.34
N VAL A 170 5.32 12.01 -8.89
CA VAL A 170 5.41 10.60 -9.28
C VAL A 170 4.97 10.43 -10.73
N ASP A 171 3.86 11.05 -11.13
CA ASP A 171 3.31 10.98 -12.48
C ASP A 171 4.27 11.57 -13.51
N ALA A 172 4.87 12.72 -13.23
CA ALA A 172 5.89 13.34 -14.08
C ALA A 172 7.18 12.50 -14.21
N ASN A 173 7.41 11.58 -13.27
CA ASN A 173 8.54 10.66 -13.26
C ASN A 173 8.12 9.22 -13.60
N THR A 174 6.95 9.02 -14.21
CA THR A 174 6.48 7.73 -14.67
C THR A 174 6.64 7.61 -16.18
N TYR A 175 7.32 6.56 -16.63
CA TYR A 175 7.49 6.27 -18.05
C TYR A 175 6.15 5.89 -18.68
N SER A 176 6.04 5.99 -20.01
CA SER A 176 4.86 5.52 -20.76
C SER A 176 4.56 4.03 -20.57
N THR A 177 5.55 3.25 -20.10
CA THR A 177 5.41 1.83 -19.72
C THR A 177 4.74 1.64 -18.36
N GLY A 178 4.46 2.71 -17.61
CA GLY A 178 3.98 2.67 -16.23
C GLY A 178 5.07 2.44 -15.18
N ALA A 179 6.32 2.22 -15.59
CA ALA A 179 7.44 2.12 -14.65
C ALA A 179 7.79 3.49 -14.06
N VAL A 180 7.95 3.57 -12.74
CA VAL A 180 8.31 4.81 -12.04
C VAL A 180 9.83 4.96 -11.99
N ASN A 181 10.36 6.09 -12.46
CA ASN A 181 11.72 6.52 -12.14
C ASN A 181 11.78 6.93 -10.66
N ARG A 182 12.03 5.95 -9.80
CA ARG A 182 12.04 6.12 -8.34
C ARG A 182 12.99 7.24 -7.88
N ALA A 183 14.20 7.30 -8.46
CA ALA A 183 15.19 8.32 -8.09
C ALA A 183 14.70 9.73 -8.45
N GLY A 184 14.16 9.90 -9.66
CA GLY A 184 13.60 11.18 -10.11
C GLY A 184 12.37 11.61 -9.30
N ALA A 185 11.44 10.67 -9.04
CA ALA A 185 10.25 10.93 -8.22
C ALA A 185 10.63 11.31 -6.78
N SER A 186 11.58 10.59 -6.17
CA SER A 186 12.07 10.90 -4.82
C SER A 186 12.75 12.27 -4.76
N ALA A 187 13.60 12.59 -5.73
CA ALA A 187 14.25 13.90 -5.80
C ALA A 187 13.22 15.04 -5.96
N ALA A 188 12.21 14.87 -6.81
CA ALA A 188 11.14 15.85 -7.02
C ALA A 188 10.27 16.06 -5.77
N LEU A 189 9.89 14.98 -5.09
CA LEU A 189 9.18 15.03 -3.81
C LEU A 189 9.99 15.75 -2.73
N CYS A 190 11.30 15.47 -2.66
CA CYS A 190 12.21 16.09 -1.69
C CYS A 190 12.55 17.55 -2.01
N GLY A 191 12.50 17.95 -3.29
CA GLY A 191 12.72 19.33 -3.73
C GLY A 191 11.53 20.25 -3.49
N ASP A 192 10.33 19.69 -3.29
CA ASP A 192 9.11 20.43 -2.96
C ASP A 192 8.91 20.48 -1.43
N PRO A 193 8.95 21.66 -0.79
CA PRO A 193 8.84 21.76 0.67
C PRO A 193 7.55 21.15 1.25
N LYS A 194 6.44 21.25 0.53
CA LYS A 194 5.14 20.74 0.99
C LYS A 194 5.12 19.22 0.88
N CYS A 195 5.62 18.68 -0.23
CA CYS A 195 5.68 17.23 -0.42
C CYS A 195 6.75 16.58 0.43
N LYS A 196 7.90 17.21 0.61
CA LYS A 196 8.94 16.81 1.57
C LYS A 196 8.37 16.65 2.97
N LYS A 197 7.55 17.61 3.42
CA LYS A 197 6.86 17.50 4.71
C LYS A 197 5.84 16.37 4.73
N ALA A 198 5.05 16.21 3.66
CA ALA A 198 4.04 15.16 3.58
C ALA A 198 4.61 13.73 3.54
N VAL A 199 5.80 13.53 2.93
CA VAL A 199 6.45 12.21 2.85
C VAL A 199 7.32 11.89 4.07
N GLU A 200 7.55 12.83 4.99
CA GLU A 200 8.46 12.61 6.13
C GLU A 200 8.01 11.45 7.05
N CYS A 201 6.69 11.20 7.09
CA CYS A 201 6.07 10.13 7.87
C CYS A 201 5.67 8.93 7.01
N VAL A 202 6.09 8.87 5.75
CA VAL A 202 5.95 7.69 4.90
C VAL A 202 7.19 6.84 5.09
N LEU A 203 7.01 5.63 5.62
CA LEU A 203 8.12 4.70 5.81
C LEU A 203 8.68 4.25 4.47
N THR A 204 9.98 4.06 4.43
CA THR A 204 10.73 3.61 3.25
C THR A 204 11.41 2.27 3.51
N PRO A 205 11.66 1.44 2.49
CA PRO A 205 12.68 0.41 2.60
C PRO A 205 14.05 1.03 2.93
N TYR A 206 14.93 0.24 3.54
CA TYR A 206 16.31 0.63 3.79
C TYR A 206 17.12 0.77 2.49
N ALA A 207 16.95 -0.18 1.55
CA ALA A 207 17.64 -0.19 0.26
C ALA A 207 16.75 -0.67 -0.92
N PRO A 208 16.63 0.13 -2.00
CA PRO A 208 17.00 1.56 -2.04
C PRO A 208 16.20 2.35 -1.00
N SER A 209 16.72 3.46 -0.49
CA SER A 209 16.00 4.37 0.41
C SER A 209 15.23 5.45 -0.37
N ASN A 210 14.12 5.94 0.17
CA ASN A 210 13.39 7.14 -0.26
C ASN A 210 13.65 8.34 0.66
N CYS A 211 14.58 8.23 1.61
CA CYS A 211 14.93 9.37 2.45
C CYS A 211 15.51 10.50 1.60
N CYS A 212 15.04 11.72 1.86
CA CYS A 212 15.62 12.91 1.27
C CYS A 212 17.08 13.10 1.68
N ASP A 213 17.85 13.80 0.84
CA ASP A 213 19.27 14.07 1.09
C ASP A 213 19.55 14.56 2.52
N GLY A 214 20.58 13.97 3.13
CA GLY A 214 21.00 14.27 4.50
C GLY A 214 20.26 13.48 5.60
N LYS A 215 19.22 12.70 5.24
CA LYS A 215 18.52 11.80 6.18
C LYS A 215 19.01 10.37 6.04
N THR A 216 19.04 9.65 7.16
CA THR A 216 19.42 8.24 7.23
C THR A 216 18.19 7.37 7.49
N PRO A 217 17.97 6.27 6.75
CA PRO A 217 16.91 5.33 7.07
C PRO A 217 17.20 4.60 8.39
N HIS A 218 16.26 4.66 9.33
CA HIS A 218 16.27 3.98 10.61
C HIS A 218 15.23 2.87 10.63
N HIS A 219 15.65 1.60 10.78
CA HIS A 219 14.73 0.48 10.97
C HIS A 219 13.85 0.68 12.20
N VAL A 220 12.54 0.83 12.01
CA VAL A 220 11.62 1.10 13.13
C VAL A 220 11.58 -0.07 14.12
N VAL A 221 11.66 -1.31 13.62
CA VAL A 221 11.99 -2.48 14.46
C VAL A 221 13.44 -2.86 14.16
N PRO A 222 14.34 -2.89 15.16
CA PRO A 222 15.75 -3.11 14.91
C PRO A 222 16.04 -4.45 14.22
N LYS A 223 16.81 -4.43 13.13
CA LYS A 223 17.21 -5.64 12.39
C LYS A 223 17.92 -6.70 13.24
N SER A 224 18.53 -6.31 14.37
CA SER A 224 19.17 -7.22 15.33
C SER A 224 18.17 -8.09 16.08
N GLN A 225 16.90 -7.71 16.13
CA GLN A 225 15.84 -8.50 16.74
C GLN A 225 15.42 -9.68 15.87
N PHE A 226 15.66 -9.58 14.56
CA PHE A 226 15.44 -10.64 13.56
C PHE A 226 16.65 -11.56 13.35
N LYS A 227 17.64 -11.52 14.26
CA LYS A 227 18.86 -12.33 14.18
C LYS A 227 19.16 -13.02 15.50
N GLU A 228 19.71 -14.22 15.42
CA GLU A 228 20.29 -14.90 16.57
C GLU A 228 21.50 -14.14 17.12
N ARG A 229 21.79 -14.31 18.42
CA ARG A 229 22.90 -13.61 19.09
C ARG A 229 24.25 -14.21 18.68
N GLY A 230 25.18 -13.38 18.19
CA GLY A 230 26.55 -13.81 17.85
C GLY A 230 27.21 -12.91 16.81
N LYS A 231 28.55 -13.03 16.64
CA LYS A 231 29.30 -12.30 15.60
C LYS A 231 28.85 -12.80 14.22
N GLY A 232 28.09 -11.99 13.49
CA GLY A 232 27.48 -12.39 12.21
C GLY A 232 26.21 -13.23 12.32
N GLY A 233 25.51 -13.20 13.47
CA GLY A 233 24.37 -14.05 13.82
C GLY A 233 23.42 -14.41 12.67
N GLN A 234 23.01 -15.68 12.64
CA GLN A 234 22.10 -16.19 11.61
C GLN A 234 20.74 -15.48 11.69
N ALA A 235 20.10 -15.31 10.54
CA ALA A 235 18.74 -14.78 10.52
C ALA A 235 17.81 -15.73 11.30
N LEU A 236 16.88 -15.16 12.05
CA LEU A 236 15.84 -15.95 12.69
C LEU A 236 14.97 -16.59 11.62
N LEU A 237 14.76 -17.90 11.77
CA LEU A 237 13.89 -18.65 10.89
C LEU A 237 12.48 -18.53 11.45
N LEU A 238 11.61 -17.80 10.74
CA LEU A 238 10.29 -17.37 11.24
C LEU A 238 9.13 -18.20 10.66
N ASP A 239 9.42 -19.37 10.09
CA ASP A 239 8.40 -20.38 9.79
C ASP A 239 8.79 -21.75 10.33
N ALA A 240 7.79 -22.64 10.35
CA ALA A 240 7.95 -24.03 10.76
C ALA A 240 8.85 -24.85 9.82
N GLN A 241 9.19 -24.30 8.64
CA GLN A 241 10.03 -24.95 7.63
C GLN A 241 11.49 -24.49 7.72
N GLY A 242 11.82 -23.53 8.59
CA GLY A 242 13.17 -23.03 8.76
C GLY A 242 13.60 -22.01 7.70
N ALA A 243 12.70 -21.24 7.09
CA ALA A 243 13.08 -20.19 6.13
C ALA A 243 13.27 -18.82 6.80
N ASN A 244 14.26 -18.07 6.32
CA ASN A 244 14.44 -16.67 6.67
C ASN A 244 13.44 -15.82 5.87
N LYS A 245 12.56 -15.13 6.60
CA LYS A 245 11.56 -14.22 6.02
C LYS A 245 12.00 -12.76 6.02
N TYR A 246 12.94 -12.38 6.87
CA TYR A 246 13.29 -10.98 7.09
C TYR A 246 14.36 -10.50 6.11
N ASP A 247 14.00 -9.48 5.34
CA ASP A 247 14.92 -8.75 4.47
C ASP A 247 15.21 -7.36 5.07
N PRO A 248 16.44 -7.12 5.61
CA PRO A 248 16.79 -5.84 6.17
C PRO A 248 16.78 -4.70 5.14
N ASP A 249 16.94 -4.98 3.85
CA ASP A 249 16.91 -3.96 2.80
C ASP A 249 15.48 -3.53 2.47
N LYS A 250 14.49 -4.40 2.69
CA LYS A 250 13.07 -4.09 2.46
C LYS A 250 12.32 -3.67 3.72
N ALA A 251 12.90 -3.91 4.90
CA ALA A 251 12.27 -3.62 6.17
C ALA A 251 11.93 -2.12 6.35
N PRO A 252 10.78 -1.79 7.00
CA PRO A 252 10.32 -0.41 7.14
C PRO A 252 11.26 0.47 7.95
N CYS A 253 11.63 1.60 7.36
CA CYS A 253 12.49 2.60 7.94
C CYS A 253 11.84 3.98 7.98
N ILE A 254 12.09 4.72 9.04
CA ILE A 254 11.78 6.14 9.15
C ILE A 254 13.04 6.96 8.84
N CYS A 255 12.88 8.13 8.24
CA CYS A 255 14.01 8.97 7.80
C CYS A 255 14.39 9.98 8.89
N GLU A 256 15.61 9.86 9.41
CA GLU A 256 16.05 10.61 10.61
C GLU A 256 17.34 11.37 10.38
N ASP A 257 17.57 12.41 11.19
CA ASP A 257 18.85 13.11 11.23
C ASP A 257 19.91 12.31 11.99
N GLY A 258 21.15 12.38 11.53
CA GLY A 258 22.26 11.62 12.09
C GLY A 258 22.57 10.36 11.28
N HIS A 259 23.83 9.92 11.33
CA HIS A 259 24.36 8.83 10.49
C HIS A 259 24.57 7.53 11.27
N SER A 260 24.26 7.51 12.57
CA SER A 260 24.55 6.38 13.45
C SER A 260 23.54 6.24 14.59
N HIS A 261 23.59 5.10 15.26
CA HIS A 261 22.84 4.76 16.48
C HIS A 261 23.14 5.65 17.71
N SER A 262 23.89 6.73 17.52
CA SER A 262 24.42 7.59 18.59
C SER A 262 24.46 9.07 18.22
N THR A 263 23.94 9.44 17.05
CA THR A 263 23.98 10.82 16.56
C THR A 263 22.59 11.28 16.11
N GLY A 264 22.25 12.53 16.42
CA GLY A 264 20.98 13.13 16.04
C GLY A 264 19.75 12.39 16.56
N THR A 265 18.61 12.63 15.93
CA THR A 265 17.32 12.01 16.27
C THR A 265 17.35 10.50 16.04
N HIS A 266 18.22 10.01 15.15
CA HIS A 266 18.49 8.58 14.99
C HIS A 266 18.97 7.96 16.32
N GLY A 267 19.89 8.61 17.04
CA GLY A 267 20.38 8.15 18.35
C GLY A 267 19.30 8.15 19.43
N ASP A 268 18.47 9.20 19.47
CA ASP A 268 17.38 9.34 20.44
C ASP A 268 16.35 8.20 20.30
N ILE A 269 16.05 7.77 19.07
CA ILE A 269 15.15 6.64 18.83
C ILE A 269 15.77 5.32 19.31
N HIS A 270 17.08 5.10 19.15
CA HIS A 270 17.74 3.90 19.70
C HIS A 270 17.67 3.88 21.23
N GLU A 271 17.93 5.02 21.87
CA GLU A 271 17.87 5.14 23.33
C GLU A 271 16.46 4.83 23.85
N GLU A 272 15.43 5.41 23.23
CA GLU A 272 14.03 5.13 23.58
C GLU A 272 13.63 3.69 23.27
N THR A 273 14.04 3.13 22.13
CA THR A 273 13.80 1.72 21.79
C THR A 273 14.39 0.81 22.86
N ASN A 274 15.60 1.12 23.34
CA ASN A 274 16.24 0.34 24.40
C ASN A 274 15.45 0.42 25.71
N LEU A 275 15.09 1.63 26.15
CA LEU A 275 14.30 1.86 27.36
C LEU A 275 12.96 1.12 27.33
N LEU A 276 12.23 1.22 26.23
CA LEU A 276 10.93 0.57 26.06
C LEU A 276 11.06 -0.94 25.96
N THR A 277 12.11 -1.45 25.31
CA THR A 277 12.34 -2.90 25.18
C THR A 277 12.66 -3.52 26.54
N VAL A 278 13.60 -2.97 27.32
CA VAL A 278 14.01 -3.59 28.59
C VAL A 278 12.93 -3.54 29.66
N ASN A 279 12.05 -2.54 29.62
CA ASN A 279 10.95 -2.39 30.58
C ASN A 279 9.62 -3.00 30.08
N HIS A 280 9.59 -3.59 28.88
CA HIS A 280 8.38 -4.21 28.35
C HIS A 280 7.97 -5.43 29.21
N PRO A 281 6.69 -5.63 29.56
CA PRO A 281 6.27 -6.75 30.42
C PRO A 281 6.70 -8.15 29.93
N ALA A 282 6.74 -8.36 28.62
CA ALA A 282 7.21 -9.62 28.01
C ALA A 282 8.74 -9.80 28.03
N VAL A 283 9.50 -8.73 28.26
CA VAL A 283 10.97 -8.74 28.18
C VAL A 283 11.61 -8.57 29.55
N ALA A 284 11.06 -7.71 30.42
CA ALA A 284 11.59 -7.38 31.74
C ALA A 284 11.94 -8.61 32.61
N PRO A 285 11.15 -9.72 32.62
CA PRO A 285 11.53 -10.94 33.36
C PRO A 285 12.82 -11.61 32.86
N HIS A 286 13.29 -11.25 31.68
CA HIS A 286 14.49 -11.79 31.03
C HIS A 286 15.68 -10.82 31.04
N VAL A 287 15.58 -9.71 31.78
CA VAL A 287 16.63 -8.69 31.86
C VAL A 287 17.42 -8.82 33.17
N THR A 288 18.75 -8.89 33.05
CA THR A 288 19.68 -8.83 34.18
C THR A 288 20.70 -7.73 33.93
N GLY A 289 20.60 -6.63 34.70
CA GLY A 289 21.40 -5.43 34.46
C GLY A 289 21.18 -4.90 33.03
N LYS A 290 22.27 -4.74 32.27
CA LYS A 290 22.22 -4.27 30.86
C LYS A 290 22.06 -5.40 29.83
N THR A 291 21.85 -6.64 30.28
CA THR A 291 21.80 -7.82 29.41
C THR A 291 20.40 -8.39 29.34
N ILE A 292 19.95 -8.72 28.13
CA ILE A 292 18.73 -9.50 27.88
C ILE A 292 19.16 -10.96 27.61
N ASP A 293 18.45 -11.92 28.21
CA ASP A 293 18.62 -13.35 27.93
C ASP A 293 18.61 -13.60 26.40
N PRO A 294 19.64 -14.26 25.82
CA PRO A 294 19.65 -14.58 24.39
C PRO A 294 18.44 -15.40 23.91
N ASN A 295 17.84 -16.20 24.79
CA ASN A 295 16.69 -17.05 24.49
C ASN A 295 15.35 -16.35 24.73
N ALA A 296 15.35 -15.12 25.25
CA ALA A 296 14.13 -14.33 25.35
C ALA A 296 13.46 -14.20 23.97
N ARG A 297 12.14 -14.32 23.96
CA ARG A 297 11.32 -14.16 22.76
C ARG A 297 10.14 -13.27 23.09
N TRP A 298 9.73 -12.51 22.08
CA TRP A 298 8.53 -11.69 22.12
C TRP A 298 7.93 -11.59 20.73
N SER A 299 6.67 -11.21 20.64
CA SER A 299 5.96 -11.14 19.37
C SER A 299 6.43 -9.96 18.52
N VAL A 300 6.40 -10.14 17.20
CA VAL A 300 6.63 -9.04 16.26
C VAL A 300 5.67 -7.87 16.53
N ALA A 301 4.41 -8.13 16.90
CA ALA A 301 3.45 -7.06 17.22
C ALA A 301 3.88 -6.18 18.41
N GLU A 302 4.47 -6.77 19.45
CA GLU A 302 5.02 -6.01 20.59
C GLU A 302 6.21 -5.15 20.15
N ALA A 303 7.10 -5.72 19.33
CA ALA A 303 8.24 -4.98 18.78
C ALA A 303 7.83 -3.83 17.87
N GLU A 304 6.81 -4.03 17.03
CA GLU A 304 6.23 -2.98 16.18
C GLU A 304 5.63 -1.84 17.00
N ALA A 305 4.93 -2.15 18.08
CA ALA A 305 4.36 -1.16 18.98
C ALA A 305 5.45 -0.35 19.70
N VAL A 306 6.51 -1.03 20.18
CA VAL A 306 7.68 -0.39 20.79
C VAL A 306 8.41 0.50 19.78
N GLY A 307 8.70 -0.01 18.59
CA GLY A 307 9.38 0.74 17.54
C GLY A 307 8.60 1.98 17.10
N ALA A 308 7.29 1.85 16.91
CA ALA A 308 6.42 2.98 16.56
C ALA A 308 6.33 4.03 17.66
N GLN A 309 6.38 3.63 18.93
CA GLN A 309 6.46 4.55 20.06
C GLN A 309 7.82 5.25 20.12
N ALA A 310 8.91 4.50 19.95
CA ALA A 310 10.26 5.06 19.96
C ALA A 310 10.47 6.09 18.84
N ALA A 311 9.90 5.84 17.65
CA ALA A 311 9.94 6.76 16.52
C ALA A 311 9.34 8.15 16.82
N GLN A 312 8.53 8.31 17.88
CA GLN A 312 8.03 9.63 18.31
C GLN A 312 9.13 10.54 18.87
N LYS A 313 10.29 9.99 19.24
CA LYS A 313 11.50 10.76 19.58
C LYS A 313 12.25 11.28 18.35
N GLY A 314 11.87 10.82 17.17
CA GLY A 314 12.40 11.29 15.89
C GLY A 314 12.09 12.75 15.59
N GLY A 315 12.80 13.32 14.62
CA GLY A 315 12.66 14.73 14.25
C GLY A 315 11.28 15.07 13.68
N SER A 316 10.66 14.11 12.99
CA SER A 316 9.37 14.28 12.31
C SER A 316 8.17 14.13 13.24
N LYS A 317 8.34 13.53 14.43
CA LYS A 317 7.27 13.26 15.42
C LYS A 317 6.00 12.66 14.79
N CYS A 318 6.19 11.66 13.94
CA CYS A 318 5.11 11.01 13.22
C CYS A 318 4.09 10.36 14.17
N ASP A 319 2.83 10.29 13.72
CA ASP A 319 1.77 9.63 14.48
C ASP A 319 2.14 8.17 14.77
N LYS A 320 2.01 7.76 16.04
CA LYS A 320 2.39 6.41 16.50
C LYS A 320 1.56 5.35 15.80
N ALA A 321 0.25 5.52 15.70
CA ALA A 321 -0.64 4.52 15.13
C ALA A 321 -0.38 4.38 13.61
N CYS A 322 -0.10 5.48 12.92
CA CYS A 322 0.25 5.45 11.51
C CYS A 322 1.60 4.75 11.29
N THR A 323 2.59 5.09 12.11
CA THR A 323 3.91 4.47 12.07
C THR A 323 3.78 2.95 12.29
N GLN A 324 3.07 2.51 13.33
CA GLN A 324 2.83 1.10 13.61
C GLN A 324 2.12 0.39 12.45
N SER A 325 1.11 1.03 11.86
CA SER A 325 0.38 0.48 10.70
C SER A 325 1.28 0.28 9.48
N GLN A 326 2.19 1.21 9.21
CA GLN A 326 3.14 1.09 8.09
C GLN A 326 4.19 0.01 8.34
N VAL A 327 4.71 -0.09 9.57
CA VAL A 327 5.64 -1.16 9.94
C VAL A 327 4.99 -2.52 9.76
N ARG A 328 3.77 -2.69 10.27
CA ARG A 328 3.00 -3.93 10.14
C ARG A 328 2.77 -4.31 8.69
N ALA A 329 2.42 -3.35 7.83
CA ALA A 329 2.24 -3.58 6.41
C ALA A 329 3.54 -4.07 5.74
N GLY A 330 4.69 -3.47 6.08
CA GLY A 330 5.98 -3.89 5.54
C GLY A 330 6.41 -5.27 6.02
N HIS A 331 6.23 -5.61 7.29
CA HIS A 331 6.50 -6.97 7.77
C HIS A 331 5.54 -8.01 7.16
N GLN A 332 4.27 -7.65 6.94
CA GLN A 332 3.31 -8.52 6.25
C GLN A 332 3.72 -8.80 4.80
N GLN A 333 4.31 -7.83 4.08
CA GLN A 333 4.86 -8.05 2.73
C GLN A 333 6.01 -9.06 2.72
N MET A 334 6.71 -9.23 3.84
CA MET A 334 7.74 -10.24 4.06
C MET A 334 7.17 -11.57 4.62
N ASN A 335 5.85 -11.75 4.65
CA ASN A 335 5.17 -12.92 5.21
C ASN A 335 5.47 -13.16 6.71
N ILE A 336 5.83 -12.10 7.43
CA ILE A 336 6.02 -12.13 8.88
C ILE A 336 4.65 -11.86 9.52
N GLY A 337 4.22 -12.74 10.41
CA GLY A 337 2.98 -12.61 11.18
C GLY A 337 3.15 -11.74 12.43
N PRO A 338 2.06 -11.21 13.01
CA PRO A 338 2.11 -10.44 14.25
C PRO A 338 2.52 -11.28 15.47
N THR A 339 2.26 -12.58 15.45
CA THR A 339 2.56 -13.52 16.53
C THR A 339 3.91 -14.23 16.38
N ASP A 340 4.60 -14.03 15.25
CA ASP A 340 5.93 -14.59 15.03
C ASP A 340 6.87 -14.13 16.16
N GLN A 341 7.72 -15.03 16.63
CA GLN A 341 8.58 -14.79 17.79
C GLN A 341 9.96 -14.33 17.33
N ILE A 342 10.35 -13.13 17.76
CA ILE A 342 11.67 -12.54 17.50
C ILE A 342 12.43 -12.33 18.81
N ARG A 343 13.69 -11.89 18.73
CA ARG A 343 14.53 -11.68 19.91
C ARG A 343 14.52 -10.21 20.33
N PRO A 344 14.18 -9.84 21.58
CA PRO A 344 14.41 -8.48 22.05
C PRO A 344 15.91 -8.15 22.07
N SER A 345 16.28 -6.95 21.66
CA SER A 345 17.68 -6.52 21.61
C SER A 345 17.81 -5.02 21.82
N THR A 346 18.90 -4.61 22.46
CA THR A 346 19.31 -3.21 22.58
C THR A 346 20.51 -2.91 21.68
N ALA A 347 20.67 -1.64 21.28
CA ALA A 347 21.80 -1.17 20.48
C ALA A 347 22.22 0.25 20.87
N GLY A 348 23.53 0.57 20.82
CA GLY A 348 24.01 1.90 21.20
C GLY A 348 24.04 2.10 22.73
N ARG A 349 23.50 3.23 23.22
CA ARG A 349 23.44 3.53 24.66
C ARG A 349 22.39 2.65 25.34
N VAL A 350 22.84 1.71 26.17
CA VAL A 350 21.95 0.78 26.89
C VAL A 350 21.69 1.29 28.31
N PRO A 351 20.46 1.72 28.62
CA PRO A 351 20.05 2.13 29.96
C PRO A 351 19.95 0.91 30.89
N GLU A 352 20.08 1.12 32.20
CA GLU A 352 19.67 0.09 33.16
C GLU A 352 18.13 0.07 33.25
N PRO A 353 17.51 -1.12 33.43
CA PRO A 353 16.07 -1.23 33.62
C PRO A 353 15.63 -0.44 34.86
N SER A 354 14.42 0.12 34.83
CA SER A 354 13.90 0.88 35.96
C SER A 354 13.72 -0.04 37.17
N ASP A 355 14.28 0.36 38.31
CA ASP A 355 14.23 -0.41 39.55
C ASP A 355 12.77 -0.46 40.06
N THR A 356 12.08 -1.58 39.84
CA THR A 356 10.67 -1.77 40.28
C THR A 356 10.51 -1.88 41.80
N THR A 357 11.59 -1.66 42.55
CA THR A 357 11.66 -1.83 44.01
C THR A 357 11.34 -0.57 44.82
N THR A 358 10.89 0.51 44.16
CA THR A 358 10.44 1.75 44.83
C THR A 358 9.06 2.19 44.33
N LEU A 359 8.02 1.48 44.77
CA LEU A 359 6.64 1.98 44.87
C LEU A 359 6.05 1.58 46.22
#